data_AF-A0A800DV25-F1
#
_entry.id   AF-A0A800DV25-F1
#
_cell.length_a   1.000
_cell.length_b   1.000
_cell.length_c   1.000
_cell.angle_alpha   90.00
_cell.angle_beta   90.00
_cell.angle_gamma   90.00
#
_symmetry.space_group_name_H-M   'P 1'
#
loop_
_entity.id
_entity.type
_entity.pdbx_description
1 polymer ?
#
loop_
_entity_poly.entity_id
_entity_poly.type
_entity_poly.pdbx_seq_one_letter_code
_entity_poly.pdbx_strand_id
1 'polypeptide(L)'
;RKEKLEGFLGGIRDMKKLPDMLFVIDAVREHIAVKEANKLQIPVVAPLDTNCDPDVIDYPIPGNDDAIRSIQLFCKEMAEAIIEGKELREQDMQEEPSEEVTQEEINETIDEVKEEVATQEEEK
;
A
#
# COMPACT_ATOMS: atom_id res chain seq x y z
N ARG A 1 -20.75 -24.19 16.39
CA ARG A 1 -21.17 -22.92 15.73
C ARG A 1 -20.04 -21.90 15.70
N LYS A 2 -19.38 -21.63 16.83
CA LYS A 2 -18.21 -20.75 16.94
C LYS A 2 -17.08 -21.13 15.97
N GLU A 3 -16.65 -22.39 15.94
CA GLU A 3 -15.58 -22.88 15.05
C GLU A 3 -15.86 -22.66 13.56
N LYS A 4 -17.12 -22.81 13.12
CA LYS A 4 -17.48 -22.56 11.71
C LYS A 4 -17.36 -21.08 11.36
N LEU A 5 -17.81 -20.19 12.26
CA LEU A 5 -17.67 -18.74 12.07
C LEU A 5 -16.20 -18.32 12.05
N GLU A 6 -15.38 -18.89 12.94
CA GLU A 6 -13.93 -18.65 12.94
C GLU A 6 -13.28 -19.15 11.65
N GLY A 7 -13.70 -20.31 11.11
CA GLY A 7 -13.21 -20.82 9.83
C GLY A 7 -13.54 -19.93 8.63
N PHE A 8 -14.74 -19.35 8.56
CA PHE A 8 -15.15 -18.52 7.42
C PHE A 8 -14.76 -17.04 7.55
N LEU A 9 -14.82 -16.47 8.75
CA LEU A 9 -14.66 -15.03 8.97
C LEU A 9 -13.40 -14.67 9.78
N GLY A 10 -12.62 -15.66 10.21
CA GLY A 10 -11.42 -15.44 11.01
C GLY A 10 -10.39 -14.55 10.30
N GLY A 11 -10.24 -14.70 8.98
CA GLY A 11 -9.28 -13.92 8.19
C GLY A 11 -9.59 -12.43 8.10
N ILE A 12 -10.85 -12.04 8.23
CA ILE A 12 -11.30 -10.63 8.17
C ILE A 12 -11.70 -10.07 9.53
N ARG A 13 -11.57 -10.85 10.61
CA ARG A 13 -12.05 -10.48 11.96
C ARG A 13 -11.46 -9.17 12.45
N ASP A 14 -10.17 -8.96 12.20
CA ASP A 14 -9.41 -7.84 12.73
C ASP A 14 -9.32 -6.67 11.71
N MET A 15 -9.99 -6.78 10.56
CA MET A 15 -10.08 -5.71 9.54
C MET A 15 -11.06 -4.62 9.97
N LYS A 16 -10.56 -3.38 10.13
CA LYS A 16 -11.37 -2.20 10.48
C LYS A 16 -11.81 -1.36 9.28
N LYS A 17 -11.14 -1.54 8.14
CA LYS A 17 -11.36 -0.83 6.89
C LYS A 17 -11.40 -1.84 5.74
N LEU A 18 -11.97 -1.41 4.63
CA LEU A 18 -11.89 -2.17 3.37
C LEU A 18 -10.42 -2.29 2.93
N PRO A 19 -10.07 -3.37 2.21
CA PRO A 19 -8.72 -3.52 1.68
C PRO A 19 -8.47 -2.53 0.55
N ASP A 20 -7.24 -2.01 0.47
CA ASP A 20 -6.80 -1.11 -0.61
C ASP A 20 -6.44 -1.88 -1.89
N MET A 21 -6.23 -3.20 -1.79
CA MET A 21 -5.92 -4.10 -2.91
C MET A 21 -6.28 -5.54 -2.53
N LEU A 22 -6.64 -6.36 -3.51
CA LEU A 22 -6.92 -7.78 -3.33
C LEU A 22 -5.97 -8.65 -4.15
N PHE A 23 -5.44 -9.69 -3.52
CA PHE A 23 -4.73 -10.77 -4.19
C PHE A 23 -5.63 -12.01 -4.22
N VAL A 24 -5.97 -12.49 -5.41
CA VAL A 24 -6.93 -13.58 -5.61
C VAL A 24 -6.26 -14.72 -6.37
N ILE A 25 -6.36 -15.94 -5.86
CA ILE A 25 -5.96 -17.16 -6.59
C ILE A 25 -7.19 -17.71 -7.29
N ASP A 26 -7.04 -18.13 -8.55
CA ASP A 26 -8.11 -18.70 -9.37
C ASP A 26 -9.33 -17.77 -9.48
N ALA A 27 -9.16 -16.71 -10.27
CA ALA A 27 -10.18 -15.69 -10.49
C ALA A 27 -11.48 -16.24 -11.14
N VAL A 28 -11.41 -17.41 -11.80
CA VAL A 28 -12.58 -18.08 -12.37
C VAL A 28 -13.43 -18.69 -11.27
N ARG A 29 -12.82 -19.41 -10.31
CA ARG A 29 -13.54 -19.93 -9.14
C ARG A 29 -14.01 -18.78 -8.23
N GLU A 30 -13.14 -17.81 -7.95
CA GLU A 30 -13.41 -16.68 -7.05
C GLU A 30 -14.02 -15.44 -7.73
N HIS A 31 -14.80 -15.67 -8.79
CA HIS A 31 -15.44 -14.62 -9.58
C HIS A 31 -16.34 -13.65 -8.77
N ILE A 32 -16.89 -14.08 -7.62
CA ILE A 32 -17.68 -13.19 -6.74
C ILE A 32 -16.77 -12.15 -6.10
N ALA A 33 -15.61 -12.57 -5.56
CA ALA A 33 -14.64 -11.68 -4.95
C ALA A 33 -14.13 -10.64 -5.95
N VAL A 34 -13.80 -11.07 -7.18
CA VAL A 34 -13.37 -10.17 -8.26
C VAL A 34 -14.48 -9.17 -8.63
N LYS A 35 -15.73 -9.63 -8.76
CA LYS A 35 -16.86 -8.73 -9.07
C LYS A 35 -17.12 -7.71 -7.96
N GLU A 36 -17.03 -8.11 -6.71
CA GLU A 36 -17.21 -7.22 -5.57
C GLU A 36 -16.06 -6.20 -5.48
N ALA A 37 -14.82 -6.64 -5.70
CA ALA A 37 -13.65 -5.77 -5.77
C ALA A 37 -13.81 -4.72 -6.87
N ASN A 38 -14.15 -5.14 -8.09
CA ASN A 38 -14.34 -4.25 -9.24
C ASN A 38 -15.47 -3.24 -8.99
N LYS A 39 -16.54 -3.65 -8.30
CA LYS A 39 -17.64 -2.76 -7.92
C LYS A 39 -17.23 -1.73 -6.88
N LEU A 40 -16.36 -2.11 -5.95
CA LEU A 40 -15.81 -1.22 -4.92
C LEU A 40 -14.57 -0.45 -5.39
N GLN A 41 -14.16 -0.64 -6.66
CA GLN A 41 -12.95 -0.06 -7.25
C GLN A 41 -11.67 -0.43 -6.48
N ILE A 42 -11.65 -1.65 -5.92
CA ILE A 42 -10.47 -2.20 -5.25
C ILE A 42 -9.66 -2.93 -6.32
N PRO A 43 -8.38 -2.54 -6.57
CA PRO A 43 -7.55 -3.18 -7.57
C PRO A 43 -7.29 -4.64 -7.24
N VAL A 44 -7.32 -5.49 -8.27
CA VAL A 44 -7.13 -6.94 -8.15
C VAL A 44 -5.84 -7.39 -8.82
N VAL A 45 -5.05 -8.15 -8.07
CA VAL A 45 -3.86 -8.88 -8.54
C VAL A 45 -4.19 -10.37 -8.52
N ALA A 46 -3.97 -11.09 -9.62
CA ALA A 46 -4.27 -12.52 -9.67
C ALA A 46 -3.36 -13.28 -10.64
N PRO A 47 -2.93 -14.51 -10.32
CA PRO A 47 -2.36 -15.42 -11.30
C PRO A 47 -3.46 -15.91 -12.24
N LEU A 48 -3.18 -15.89 -13.54
CA LEU A 48 -4.11 -16.26 -14.59
C LEU A 48 -3.57 -17.43 -15.43
N ASP A 49 -4.35 -18.49 -15.52
CA ASP A 49 -4.18 -19.58 -16.47
C ASP A 49 -5.04 -19.34 -17.74
N THR A 50 -4.94 -20.25 -18.70
CA THR A 50 -5.56 -20.22 -20.03
C THR A 50 -7.09 -20.06 -20.06
N ASN A 51 -7.78 -20.28 -18.94
CA ASN A 51 -9.23 -20.23 -18.82
C ASN A 51 -9.75 -18.91 -18.22
N CYS A 52 -8.88 -17.99 -17.80
CA CYS A 52 -9.28 -16.72 -17.21
C CYS A 52 -9.26 -15.59 -18.24
N ASP A 53 -10.25 -14.70 -18.14
CA ASP A 53 -10.28 -13.45 -18.88
C ASP A 53 -9.36 -12.43 -18.18
N PRO A 54 -8.30 -11.91 -18.83
CA PRO A 54 -7.41 -10.93 -18.21
C PRO A 54 -8.05 -9.54 -18.06
N ASP A 55 -9.13 -9.23 -18.79
CA ASP A 55 -9.73 -7.89 -18.80
C ASP A 55 -10.43 -7.53 -17.48
N VAL A 56 -10.73 -8.53 -16.63
CA VAL A 56 -11.39 -8.32 -15.33
C VAL A 56 -10.40 -8.10 -14.17
N ILE A 57 -9.09 -8.17 -14.43
CA ILE A 57 -8.02 -8.09 -13.44
C ILE A 57 -7.09 -6.93 -13.78
N ASP A 58 -6.80 -6.06 -12.80
CA ASP A 58 -5.94 -4.89 -13.02
C ASP A 58 -4.47 -5.27 -13.21
N TYR A 59 -4.00 -6.26 -12.44
CA TYR A 59 -2.61 -6.73 -12.47
C TYR A 59 -2.56 -8.25 -12.68
N PRO A 60 -2.72 -8.73 -13.92
CA PRO A 60 -2.68 -10.15 -14.23
C PRO A 60 -1.24 -10.70 -14.20
N ILE A 61 -1.05 -11.84 -13.54
CA ILE A 61 0.23 -12.57 -13.51
C ILE A 61 0.07 -13.87 -14.32
N PRO A 62 0.65 -14.00 -15.52
CA PRO A 62 0.50 -15.23 -16.30
C PRO A 62 1.14 -16.42 -15.58
N GLY A 63 0.37 -17.49 -15.34
CA GLY A 63 0.88 -18.66 -14.65
C GLY A 63 -0.19 -19.72 -14.38
N ASN A 64 0.23 -20.86 -13.81
CA ASN A 64 -0.68 -21.95 -13.48
C ASN A 64 -1.26 -21.72 -12.07
N ASP A 65 -2.57 -21.59 -11.97
CA ASP A 65 -3.32 -21.35 -10.72
C ASP A 65 -3.91 -22.63 -10.09
N ASP A 66 -3.93 -23.77 -10.80
CA ASP A 66 -4.44 -25.06 -10.29
C ASP A 66 -3.36 -25.88 -9.54
N ALA A 67 -2.08 -25.66 -9.84
CA ALA A 67 -1.00 -26.47 -9.27
C ALA A 67 -0.56 -25.99 -7.88
N ILE A 68 -0.61 -26.88 -6.88
CA ILE A 68 -0.22 -26.56 -5.49
C ILE A 68 1.17 -25.92 -5.36
N ARG A 69 2.15 -26.38 -6.15
CA ARG A 69 3.51 -25.81 -6.14
C ARG A 69 3.53 -24.37 -6.66
N SER A 70 2.75 -24.08 -7.69
CA SER A 70 2.63 -22.76 -8.27
C SER A 70 1.89 -21.81 -7.33
N ILE A 71 0.78 -22.25 -6.74
CA ILE A 71 0.04 -21.47 -5.72
C ILE A 71 0.96 -21.14 -4.54
N GLN A 72 1.70 -22.13 -4.02
CA GLN A 72 2.66 -21.92 -2.93
C GLN A 72 3.73 -20.91 -3.30
N LEU A 73 4.25 -20.97 -4.53
CA LEU A 73 5.21 -20.00 -5.04
C LEU A 73 4.60 -18.59 -5.05
N PHE A 74 3.44 -18.39 -5.69
CA PHE A 74 2.79 -17.08 -5.74
C PHE A 74 2.50 -16.52 -4.36
N CYS A 75 1.92 -17.31 -3.46
CA CYS A 75 1.63 -16.86 -2.10
C CYS A 75 2.89 -16.50 -1.32
N LYS A 76 3.98 -17.25 -1.49
CA LYS A 76 5.26 -16.96 -0.83
C LYS A 76 5.86 -15.66 -1.35
N GLU A 77 6.00 -15.51 -2.66
CA GLU A 77 6.60 -14.32 -3.25
C GLU A 77 5.76 -13.07 -2.97
N MET A 78 4.42 -13.16 -3.00
CA MET A 78 3.54 -12.06 -2.61
C MET A 78 3.67 -11.71 -1.12
N ALA A 79 3.80 -12.70 -0.24
CA ALA A 79 4.00 -12.45 1.18
C ALA A 79 5.35 -11.75 1.45
N GLU A 80 6.42 -12.19 0.79
CA GLU A 80 7.75 -11.58 0.88
C GLU A 80 7.72 -10.13 0.37
N ALA A 81 7.10 -9.87 -0.78
CA ALA A 81 6.93 -8.52 -1.32
C ALA A 81 6.13 -7.59 -0.38
N ILE A 82 5.08 -8.10 0.28
CA ILE A 82 4.29 -7.32 1.26
C ILE A 82 5.12 -6.98 2.50
N ILE A 83 6.00 -7.89 2.95
CA ILE A 83 6.87 -7.67 4.10
C ILE A 83 7.93 -6.62 3.74
N GLU A 84 8.61 -6.78 2.61
CA GLU A 84 9.61 -5.83 2.12
C GLU A 84 9.00 -4.42 1.94
N GLY A 85 7.82 -4.33 1.33
CA GLY A 85 7.11 -3.06 1.16
C GLY A 85 6.70 -2.39 2.47
N LYS A 86 6.45 -3.18 3.54
CA LYS A 86 6.19 -2.62 4.87
C LYS A 86 7.46 -2.07 5.51
N GLU A 87 8.57 -2.79 5.40
CA GLU A 87 9.87 -2.36 5.93
C GLU A 87 10.35 -1.08 5.25
N LEU A 88 10.25 -1.00 3.92
CA LEU A 88 10.57 0.22 3.16
C LEU A 88 9.72 1.40 3.60
N ARG A 89 8.40 1.21 3.74
CA ARG A 89 7.51 2.27 4.21
C ARG A 89 7.90 2.77 5.61
N GLU A 90 8.28 1.86 6.51
CA GLU A 90 8.74 2.21 7.85
C GLU A 90 10.08 2.97 7.84
N GLN A 91 10.96 2.68 6.89
CA GLN A 91 12.22 3.40 6.68
C GLN A 91 11.95 4.79 6.09
N ASP A 92 11.10 4.92 5.07
CA ASP A 92 10.72 6.21 4.49
C ASP A 92 10.09 7.14 5.55
N MET A 93 9.30 6.59 6.48
CA MET A 93 8.73 7.36 7.60
C MET A 93 9.78 7.78 8.66
N GLN A 94 10.95 7.16 8.69
CA GLN A 94 12.08 7.51 9.57
C GLN A 94 13.10 8.42 8.88
N GLU A 95 13.21 8.33 7.55
CA GLU A 95 14.14 9.10 6.70
C GLU A 95 13.54 10.40 6.16
N GLU A 96 12.32 10.77 6.51
CA GLU A 96 11.87 12.16 6.49
C GLU A 96 12.40 12.82 7.79
N PRO A 97 13.61 13.43 7.81
CA PRO A 97 13.81 14.47 8.77
C PRO A 97 12.80 15.54 8.36
N SER A 98 11.83 15.83 9.23
CA SER A 98 11.50 17.23 9.38
C SER A 98 12.84 17.91 9.59
N GLU A 99 13.28 18.67 8.59
CA GLU A 99 14.24 19.75 8.77
C GLU A 99 13.66 20.59 9.91
N GLU A 100 14.00 20.22 11.15
CA GLU A 100 13.90 21.13 12.28
C GLU A 100 14.95 22.18 11.98
N VAL A 101 14.58 23.16 11.16
CA VAL A 101 15.29 24.43 11.06
C VAL A 101 15.46 24.88 12.50
N THR A 102 16.71 24.89 12.95
CA THR A 102 17.00 25.13 14.36
C THR A 102 16.51 26.53 14.73
N GLN A 103 16.05 26.73 15.97
CA GLN A 103 15.63 28.07 16.42
C GLN A 103 16.75 29.11 16.26
N GLU A 104 18.00 28.67 16.20
CA GLU A 104 19.17 29.50 15.89
C GLU A 104 19.15 30.01 14.44
N GLU A 105 18.93 29.14 13.45
CA GLU A 105 18.81 29.56 12.03
C GLU A 105 17.60 30.48 11.79
N ILE A 106 16.48 30.23 12.48
CA ILE A 106 15.31 31.13 12.41
C ILE A 106 15.64 32.51 13.01
N ASN A 107 16.38 32.56 14.11
CA ASN A 107 16.75 33.83 14.75
C ASN A 107 17.78 34.61 13.94
N GLU A 108 18.78 33.94 13.35
CA GLU A 108 19.77 34.57 12.47
C GLU A 108 19.08 35.20 11.24
N THR A 109 18.15 34.48 10.62
CA THR A 109 17.39 35.00 9.47
C THR A 109 16.50 36.19 9.87
N ILE A 110 15.93 36.18 11.08
CA ILE A 110 15.09 37.29 11.58
C ILE A 110 15.94 38.53 11.88
N ASP A 111 17.15 38.36 12.42
CA ASP A 111 18.01 39.47 12.76
C ASP A 111 18.68 40.09 11.53
N GLU A 112 19.04 39.29 10.51
CA GLU A 112 19.46 39.81 9.19
C GLU A 112 18.34 40.64 8.52
N VAL A 113 17.10 40.15 8.55
CA VAL A 113 15.95 40.90 7.98
C VAL A 113 15.67 42.19 8.77
N LYS A 114 15.89 42.23 10.09
CA LYS A 114 15.73 43.47 10.87
C LYS A 114 16.82 44.51 10.57
N GLU A 115 18.08 44.08 10.36
CA GLU A 115 19.16 45.00 10.00
C GLU A 115 18.96 45.59 8.59
N GLU A 116 18.45 44.80 7.64
CA GLU A 116 18.09 45.31 6.31
C GLU A 116 16.89 46.27 6.33
N VAL A 117 15.91 46.06 7.21
CA VAL A 117 14.75 46.97 7.34
C VAL A 117 15.13 48.28 8.05
N ALA A 118 16.01 48.23 9.05
CA ALA A 118 16.49 49.42 9.77
C ALA A 118 17.34 50.34 8.88
N THR A 119 18.16 49.78 7.99
CA THR A 119 18.98 50.55 7.05
C THR A 119 18.16 51.21 5.93
N GLN A 120 17.00 50.65 5.57
CA GLN A 120 16.08 51.24 4.58
C GLN A 120 15.20 52.37 5.14
N GLU A 121 14.96 52.41 6.46
CA GLU A 121 14.20 53.50 7.09
C GLU A 121 15.05 54.77 7.35
N GLU A 122 16.39 54.67 7.46
CA GLU A 122 17.28 55.83 7.67
C GLU A 122 17.62 56.60 6.37
N GLU A 123 17.42 56.03 5.19
CA GLU A 123 17.69 56.68 3.88
C GLU A 123 16.48 57.44 3.28
N LYS A 124 15.37 57.60 4.02
CA LYS A 124 14.15 58.25 3.51
C LYS A 124 13.80 59.57 4.20
#